data_AF-A0A1Z4EN05-F1
#
_entry.id   AF-A0A1Z4EN05-F1
#
_cell.length_a   1.000
_cell.length_b   1.000
_cell.length_c   1.000
_cell.angle_alpha   90.00
_cell.angle_beta   90.00
_cell.angle_gamma   90.00
#
_symmetry.space_group_name_H-M   'P 1'
#
loop_
_entity.id
_entity.type
_entity.pdbx_description
1 polymer ?
#
loop_
_entity_poly.entity_id
_entity_poly.type
_entity_poly.pdbx_seq_one_letter_code
_entity_poly.pdbx_strand_id
1 'polypeptide(L)'
;MPLHPFPTVDIAKFRAIAKGMLAEVQGDVQSCTRDRIEDLEIAWEEAEPSLRSMDGKARTVLDRQTNPALTALRAAHPDPAAETRALDTLLSSLHWPCDSPAAAALRSSRFHRRAGRRS
;
A
#
# COMPACT_ATOMS: atom_id res chain seq x y z
N MET A 1 -24.55 -6.03 -1.97
CA MET A 1 -23.16 -6.50 -2.12
C MET A 1 -22.57 -6.61 -0.73
N PRO A 2 -22.16 -7.80 -0.28
CA PRO A 2 -21.52 -7.94 1.02
C PRO A 2 -20.22 -7.12 1.04
N LEU A 3 -19.94 -6.48 2.17
CA LEU A 3 -18.65 -5.84 2.42
C LEU A 3 -17.65 -6.97 2.66
N HIS A 4 -16.78 -7.25 1.70
CA HIS A 4 -15.69 -8.19 1.95
C HIS A 4 -14.74 -7.56 2.97
N PRO A 5 -14.28 -8.35 3.96
CA PRO A 5 -13.36 -7.86 4.96
C PRO A 5 -12.06 -7.41 4.29
N PHE A 6 -11.51 -6.32 4.80
CA PHE A 6 -10.20 -5.84 4.39
C PHE A 6 -9.15 -6.93 4.67
N PRO A 7 -8.24 -7.24 3.73
CA PRO A 7 -7.30 -8.34 3.87
C PRO A 7 -6.15 -7.98 4.82
N THR A 8 -6.42 -8.02 6.13
CA THR A 8 -5.48 -7.56 7.17
C THR A 8 -4.18 -8.37 7.21
N VAL A 9 -4.24 -9.67 6.91
CA VAL A 9 -3.07 -10.55 6.85
C VAL A 9 -2.13 -10.14 5.71
N ASP A 10 -2.68 -9.96 4.51
CA ASP A 10 -1.90 -9.58 3.32
C ASP A 10 -1.26 -8.19 3.51
N ILE A 11 -2.03 -7.24 4.04
CA ILE A 11 -1.54 -5.88 4.32
C ILE A 11 -0.45 -5.88 5.40
N ALA A 12 -0.54 -6.76 6.41
CA ALA A 12 0.52 -6.93 7.40
C ALA A 12 1.79 -7.52 6.77
N LYS A 13 1.67 -8.49 5.84
CA LYS A 13 2.78 -9.07 5.08
C LYS A 13 3.50 -8.00 4.25
N PHE A 14 2.76 -7.19 3.48
CA PHE A 14 3.34 -6.09 2.70
C PHE A 14 4.08 -5.08 3.58
N ARG A 15 3.49 -4.74 4.74
CA ARG A 15 4.12 -3.81 5.69
C ARG A 15 5.42 -4.36 6.26
N ALA A 16 5.49 -5.66 6.55
CA ALA A 16 6.71 -6.29 7.03
C ALA A 16 7.82 -6.24 5.98
N ILE A 17 7.51 -6.57 4.72
CA ILE A 17 8.47 -6.54 3.61
C ILE A 17 8.96 -5.11 3.35
N ALA A 18 8.04 -4.13 3.29
CA ALA A 18 8.39 -2.71 3.10
C ALA A 18 9.23 -2.13 4.24
N LYS A 19 9.01 -2.56 5.48
CA LYS A 19 9.90 -2.20 6.62
C LYS A 19 11.27 -2.83 6.50
N GLY A 20 11.37 -4.06 6.01
CA GLY A 20 12.64 -4.73 5.72
C GLY A 20 13.45 -3.94 4.69
N MET A 21 12.83 -3.59 3.55
CA MET A 21 13.46 -2.73 2.54
C MET A 21 13.94 -1.41 3.12
N LEU A 22 13.11 -0.74 3.94
CA LEU A 22 13.49 0.53 4.55
C LEU A 22 14.72 0.40 5.45
N ALA A 23 14.80 -0.67 6.25
CA ALA A 23 15.94 -0.94 7.10
C ALA A 23 17.22 -1.25 6.29
N GLU A 24 17.09 -1.97 5.17
CA GLU A 24 18.20 -2.28 4.28
C GLU A 24 18.73 -1.05 3.53
N VAL A 25 17.84 -0.20 3.01
CA VAL A 25 18.20 1.11 2.40
C VAL A 25 18.91 2.00 3.41
N GLN A 26 18.41 2.07 4.65
CA GLN A 26 19.04 2.85 5.72
C GLN A 26 20.37 2.23 6.23
N GLY A 27 20.58 0.94 5.99
CA GLY A 27 21.79 0.20 6.33
C GLY A 27 22.80 0.05 5.18
N ASP A 28 22.55 0.66 4.02
CA ASP A 28 23.38 0.58 2.80
C ASP A 28 23.52 -0.86 2.25
N VAL A 29 22.45 -1.67 2.34
CA VAL A 29 22.43 -3.08 1.91
C VAL A 29 21.57 -3.28 0.64
N GLN A 30 21.91 -2.57 -0.44
CA GLN A 30 21.08 -2.51 -1.65
C GLN A 30 20.84 -3.86 -2.34
N SER A 31 21.75 -4.83 -2.20
CA SER A 31 21.56 -6.18 -2.77
C SER A 31 20.39 -6.92 -2.13
N CYS A 32 20.25 -6.84 -0.81
CA CYS A 32 19.14 -7.45 -0.08
C CYS A 32 17.81 -6.80 -0.44
N THR A 33 17.83 -5.49 -0.75
CA THR A 33 16.63 -4.75 -1.15
C THR A 33 16.03 -5.29 -2.45
N ARG A 34 16.85 -5.81 -3.37
CA ARG A 34 16.33 -6.47 -4.60
C ARG A 34 15.56 -7.74 -4.28
N ASP A 35 16.07 -8.59 -3.40
CA ASP A 35 15.36 -9.80 -2.96
C ASP A 35 14.03 -9.43 -2.29
N ARG A 36 14.01 -8.33 -1.51
CA ARG A 36 12.79 -7.84 -0.88
C ARG A 36 11.77 -7.22 -1.83
N ILE A 37 12.21 -6.66 -2.95
CA ILE A 37 11.31 -6.22 -4.02
C ILE A 37 10.58 -7.43 -4.61
N GLU A 38 11.30 -8.51 -4.89
CA GLU A 38 10.73 -9.77 -5.39
C GLU A 38 9.76 -10.38 -4.36
N ASP A 39 10.14 -10.42 -3.08
CA ASP A 39 9.26 -10.85 -2.00
C ASP A 39 7.93 -10.07 -1.99
N LEU A 40 7.98 -8.74 -2.19
CA LEU A 40 6.79 -7.89 -2.20
C LEU A 40 5.89 -8.21 -3.39
N GLU A 41 6.45 -8.42 -4.57
CA GLU A 41 5.70 -8.75 -5.79
C GLU A 41 5.05 -10.12 -5.70
N ILE A 42 5.79 -11.14 -5.23
CA ILE A 42 5.24 -12.48 -4.99
C ILE A 42 4.10 -12.39 -3.97
N ALA A 43 4.31 -11.69 -2.85
CA ALA A 43 3.27 -11.52 -1.85
C ALA A 43 2.02 -10.83 -2.45
N TRP A 44 2.22 -9.86 -3.34
CA TRP A 44 1.12 -9.15 -4.01
C TRP A 44 0.33 -10.07 -4.94
N GLU A 45 1.02 -10.88 -5.74
CA GLU A 45 0.41 -11.87 -6.63
C GLU A 45 -0.39 -12.92 -5.85
N GLU A 46 0.17 -13.45 -4.76
CA GLU A 46 -0.52 -14.40 -3.88
C GLU A 46 -1.79 -13.82 -3.26
N ALA A 47 -1.75 -12.53 -2.89
CA ALA A 47 -2.87 -11.82 -2.28
C ALA A 47 -3.92 -11.32 -3.29
N GLU A 48 -3.68 -11.46 -4.60
CA GLU A 48 -4.52 -10.89 -5.66
C GLU A 48 -6.01 -11.29 -5.55
N PRO A 49 -6.40 -12.54 -5.21
CA PRO A 49 -7.80 -12.90 -4.94
C PRO A 49 -8.42 -12.13 -3.76
N SER A 50 -7.67 -11.98 -2.67
CA SER A 50 -8.08 -11.22 -1.47
C SER A 50 -8.22 -9.73 -1.78
N LEU A 51 -7.24 -9.16 -2.49
CA LEU A 51 -7.23 -7.76 -2.92
C LEU A 51 -8.36 -7.45 -3.90
N ARG A 52 -8.68 -8.34 -4.84
CA ARG A 52 -9.84 -8.16 -5.75
C ARG A 52 -11.17 -8.10 -5.00
N SER A 53 -11.25 -8.73 -3.84
CA SER A 53 -12.47 -8.76 -3.05
C SER A 53 -12.68 -7.46 -2.25
N MET A 54 -11.62 -6.68 -1.98
CA MET A 54 -11.69 -5.45 -1.19
C MET A 54 -12.38 -4.27 -1.93
N ASP A 55 -12.59 -3.14 -1.23
CA ASP A 55 -13.07 -1.91 -1.85
C ASP A 55 -12.13 -1.45 -2.97
N GLY A 56 -12.64 -1.32 -4.19
CA GLY A 56 -11.83 -1.01 -5.37
C GLY A 56 -11.08 0.32 -5.28
N LYS A 57 -11.60 1.33 -4.57
CA LYS A 57 -10.86 2.60 -4.38
C LYS A 57 -9.69 2.41 -3.44
N ALA A 58 -9.87 1.65 -2.36
CA ALA A 58 -8.78 1.31 -1.46
C ALA A 58 -7.69 0.52 -2.20
N ARG A 59 -8.08 -0.46 -3.03
CA ARG A 59 -7.14 -1.20 -3.88
C ARG A 59 -6.37 -0.28 -4.83
N THR A 60 -7.05 0.63 -5.54
CA THR A 60 -6.40 1.60 -6.43
C THR A 60 -5.44 2.54 -5.70
N VAL A 61 -5.74 2.92 -4.45
CA VAL A 61 -4.81 3.72 -3.64
C VAL A 61 -3.55 2.92 -3.34
N LEU A 62 -3.68 1.66 -2.96
CA LEU A 62 -2.51 0.79 -2.73
C LEU A 62 -1.68 0.61 -4.01
N ASP A 63 -2.31 0.27 -5.14
CA ASP A 63 -1.64 0.15 -6.45
C ASP A 63 -0.81 1.40 -6.79
N ARG A 64 -1.40 2.59 -6.61
CA ARG A 64 -0.76 3.88 -6.93
C ARG A 64 0.44 4.21 -6.06
N GLN A 65 0.52 3.67 -4.85
CA GLN A 65 1.61 3.95 -3.91
C GLN A 65 2.71 2.88 -3.98
N THR A 66 2.37 1.66 -4.39
CA THR A 66 3.37 0.61 -4.66
C THR A 66 4.24 0.94 -5.87
N ASN A 67 3.66 1.46 -6.96
CA ASN A 67 4.40 1.74 -8.20
C ASN A 67 5.59 2.73 -8.02
N PRO A 68 5.43 3.90 -7.36
CA PRO A 68 6.54 4.81 -7.12
C PRO A 68 7.64 4.21 -6.24
N ALA A 69 7.28 3.42 -5.22
CA ALA A 69 8.25 2.72 -4.37
C ALA A 69 9.08 1.73 -5.18
N LEU A 70 8.43 0.87 -5.97
CA LEU A 70 9.11 -0.08 -6.86
C LEU A 70 9.98 0.62 -7.91
N THR A 71 9.53 1.77 -8.42
CA THR A 71 10.31 2.56 -9.39
C THR A 71 11.57 3.15 -8.76
N ALA A 72 11.47 3.72 -7.56
CA ALA A 72 12.62 4.30 -6.85
C ALA A 72 13.68 3.22 -6.56
N LEU A 73 13.26 2.09 -6.01
CA LEU A 73 14.16 0.98 -5.64
C LEU A 73 14.81 0.28 -6.84
N ARG A 74 14.24 0.42 -8.03
CA ARG A 74 14.74 -0.14 -9.30
C ARG A 74 15.47 0.88 -10.16
N ALA A 75 15.67 2.10 -9.70
CA ALA A 75 16.39 3.10 -10.47
C ALA A 75 17.78 2.59 -10.85
N ALA A 76 18.23 2.88 -12.07
CA ALA A 76 19.58 2.51 -12.53
C ALA A 76 20.67 3.13 -11.63
N HIS A 77 20.38 4.28 -11.05
CA HIS A 77 21.17 4.95 -10.03
C HIS A 77 20.27 5.17 -8.80
N PRO A 78 20.24 4.21 -7.86
CA PRO A 78 19.41 4.32 -6.66
C PRO A 78 19.85 5.52 -5.82
N ASP A 79 18.86 6.28 -5.33
CA ASP A 79 19.05 7.39 -4.39
C ASP A 79 18.40 6.98 -3.06
N PRO A 80 19.20 6.67 -2.02
CA PRO A 80 18.69 6.23 -0.73
C PRO A 80 17.67 7.20 -0.10
N ALA A 81 17.80 8.51 -0.37
CA ALA A 81 16.85 9.49 0.15
C ALA A 81 15.51 9.43 -0.59
N ALA A 82 15.51 9.22 -1.91
CA ALA A 82 14.31 9.04 -2.70
C ALA A 82 13.61 7.71 -2.36
N GLU A 83 14.38 6.63 -2.20
CA GLU A 83 13.89 5.31 -1.82
C GLU A 83 13.24 5.34 -0.43
N THR A 84 13.93 5.94 0.55
CA THR A 84 13.40 6.13 1.91
C THR A 84 12.04 6.85 1.89
N ARG A 85 11.95 7.97 1.17
CA ARG A 85 10.69 8.75 1.05
C ARG A 85 9.57 7.94 0.40
N ALA A 86 9.89 7.17 -0.64
CA ALA A 86 8.91 6.35 -1.34
C ALA A 86 8.41 5.20 -0.46
N LEU A 87 9.32 4.53 0.26
CA LEU A 87 8.99 3.47 1.21
C LEU A 87 8.17 3.99 2.41
N ASP A 88 8.50 5.15 2.97
CA ASP A 88 7.70 5.77 4.04
C ASP A 88 6.27 6.11 3.56
N THR A 89 6.14 6.56 2.31
CA THR A 89 4.84 6.85 1.69
C THR A 89 4.01 5.57 1.51
N LEU A 90 4.64 4.50 1.02
CA LEU A 90 4.00 3.19 0.91
C LEU A 90 3.59 2.65 2.29
N LEU A 91 4.48 2.70 3.28
CA LEU A 91 4.21 2.26 4.64
C LEU A 91 3.06 3.03 5.28
N SER A 92 2.96 4.33 5.03
CA SER A 92 1.84 5.17 5.49
C SER A 92 0.51 4.74 4.85
N SER A 93 0.54 4.30 3.59
CA SER A 93 -0.64 3.81 2.86
C SER A 93 -1.06 2.40 3.29
N LEU A 94 -0.07 1.57 3.67
CA LEU A 94 -0.27 0.24 4.26
C LEU A 94 -0.65 0.31 5.75
N HIS A 95 -0.41 1.44 6.40
CA HIS A 95 -0.87 1.74 7.74
C HIS A 95 -2.35 2.14 7.68
N TRP A 96 -3.21 1.13 7.65
CA TRP A 96 -4.64 1.30 7.86
C TRP A 96 -4.95 1.03 9.33
N PRO A 97 -5.06 2.06 10.20
CA PRO A 97 -5.79 1.88 11.44
C PRO A 97 -7.26 1.64 11.06
N CYS A 98 -7.98 0.86 11.88
CA CYS A 98 -9.43 0.70 11.76
C CYS A 98 -10.18 2.07 11.76
N ASP A 99 -9.48 3.17 12.08
CA ASP A 99 -9.95 4.57 12.15
C ASP A 99 -9.08 5.59 11.37
N SER A 100 -8.65 5.30 10.14
CA SER A 100 -7.89 6.29 9.32
C SER A 100 -8.77 7.39 8.71
N PRO A 101 -8.34 8.67 8.64
CA PRO A 101 -9.10 9.76 8.01
C PRO A 101 -9.37 9.55 6.52
N ALA A 102 -8.60 8.70 5.82
CA ALA A 102 -8.91 8.27 4.46
C ALA A 102 -10.17 7.38 4.40
N ALA A 103 -10.39 6.53 5.41
CA ALA A 103 -11.64 5.78 5.57
C ALA A 103 -12.80 6.70 5.97
N ALA A 104 -12.53 7.75 6.76
CA ALA A 104 -13.52 8.79 7.07
C ALA A 104 -13.92 9.60 5.82
N ALA A 105 -12.98 9.97 4.94
CA ALA A 105 -13.27 10.66 3.68
C ALA A 105 -14.14 9.82 2.73
N LEU A 106 -13.91 8.50 2.69
CA LEU A 106 -14.72 7.55 1.93
C LEU A 106 -16.11 7.32 2.57
N ARG A 107 -16.23 7.40 3.90
CA ARG A 107 -17.52 7.37 4.64
C ARG A 107 -18.34 8.66 4.46
N SER A 108 -17.70 9.83 4.54
CA SER A 108 -18.32 11.15 4.36
C SER A 108 -18.89 11.34 2.95
N SER A 109 -18.19 10.80 1.94
CA SER A 109 -18.65 10.80 0.54
C SER A 109 -19.91 9.96 0.30
N ARG A 110 -20.20 8.95 1.14
CA ARG A 110 -21.42 8.13 1.07
C ARG A 110 -22.62 8.82 1.73
N PHE A 111 -22.40 9.67 2.74
CA PHE A 111 -23.48 10.45 3.37
C PHE A 111 -23.93 11.65 2.52
N HIS A 112 -23.01 12.32 1.81
CA HIS A 112 -23.38 13.45 0.93
C HIS A 112 -24.22 13.04 -0.29
N ARG A 113 -24.17 11.77 -0.74
CA ARG A 113 -24.96 11.30 -1.88
C ARG A 113 -26.38 10.84 -1.49
N ARG A 114 -26.72 10.73 -0.20
CA ARG A 114 -28.06 10.29 0.26
C ARG A 114 -28.91 11.42 0.85
N ALA A 115 -28.35 12.62 1.03
CA ALA A 115 -29.06 13.80 1.52
C ALA A 115 -29.58 14.73 0.40
N GLY A 116 -29.34 14.41 -0.88
CA GLY A 116 -29.93 15.09 -2.04
C GLY A 116 -31.34 14.56 -2.35
N ARG A 117 -32.32 15.06 -1.58
CA ARG A 117 -33.77 14.95 -1.82
C ARG A 117 -34.14 15.20 -3.29
N ARG A 118 -35.02 14.36 -3.85
CA ARG A 118 -36.46 14.64 -4.07
C ARG A 118 -36.71 15.95 -4.81
N SER A 119 -37.17 15.81 -6.05
CA SER A 119 -38.17 16.67 -6.69
C SER A 119 -39.07 15.75 -7.49
#